data_AF-A0A7R9MU64-F1
#
_entry.id   AF-A0A7R9MU64-F1
#
_cell.length_a   1.000
_cell.length_b   1.000
_cell.length_c   1.000
_cell.angle_alpha   90.00
_cell.angle_beta   90.00
_cell.angle_gamma   90.00
#
_symmetry.space_group_name_H-M   'P 1'
#
loop_
_entity.id
_entity.type
_entity.pdbx_description
1 polymer ?
#
loop_
_entity_poly.entity_id
_entity_poly.type
_entity_poly.pdbx_seq_one_letter_code
_entity_poly.pdbx_strand_id
1 'polypeptide(L)'
;IFEGNRPILTVADPELIKNILVTDFHVFNDREGNPLFNSKAHPILGQNLEAMAGDEWRRVRTVLSPTFSASRMRKMCFQMRECVDSMVTELDTRITTTSQSYTEVDIIDVFDRLSADIVTTCLYSFKLNPWADTSANQFVV
;
A
#
# COMPACT_ATOMS: atom_id res chain seq x y z
N ILE A 1 -27.13 5.65 0.56
CA ILE A 1 -26.74 5.49 -0.86
C ILE A 1 -26.93 4.01 -1.25
N PHE A 2 -26.83 3.63 -2.52
CA PHE A 2 -26.94 2.22 -2.93
C PHE A 2 -25.68 1.80 -3.68
N GLU A 3 -25.18 0.59 -3.42
CA GLU A 3 -24.19 -0.11 -4.24
C GLU A 3 -24.91 -1.24 -4.98
N GLY A 4 -25.19 -1.02 -6.27
CA GLY A 4 -26.11 -1.88 -7.01
C GLY A 4 -27.47 -1.96 -6.32
N ASN A 5 -27.88 -3.16 -5.93
CA ASN A 5 -29.15 -3.41 -5.24
C ASN A 5 -29.03 -3.42 -3.70
N ARG A 6 -27.84 -3.10 -3.16
CA ARG A 6 -27.60 -3.11 -1.70
C ARG A 6 -27.68 -1.69 -1.14
N PRO A 7 -28.58 -1.41 -0.18
CA PRO A 7 -28.56 -0.13 0.53
C PRO A 7 -27.30 -0.02 1.41
N ILE A 8 -26.64 1.13 1.37
CA ILE A 8 -25.45 1.46 2.16
C ILE A 8 -25.71 2.71 3.00
N LEU A 9 -25.31 2.63 4.27
CA LEU A 9 -25.26 3.75 5.21
C LEU A 9 -23.91 4.45 5.10
N THR A 10 -23.93 5.76 4.82
CA THR A 10 -22.73 6.60 4.84
C THR A 10 -22.73 7.43 6.11
N VAL A 11 -21.70 7.29 6.93
CA VAL A 11 -21.52 8.05 8.17
C VAL A 11 -20.50 9.16 7.91
N ALA A 12 -20.91 10.41 8.08
CA ALA A 12 -20.06 11.60 7.87
C ALA A 12 -19.81 12.40 9.16
N ASP A 13 -20.38 11.96 10.29
CA ASP A 13 -20.21 12.59 11.59
C ASP A 13 -18.92 12.07 12.27
N PRO A 14 -17.97 12.93 12.67
CA PRO A 14 -16.72 12.51 13.29
C PRO A 14 -16.87 11.74 14.62
N GLU A 15 -17.88 12.09 15.44
CA GLU A 15 -18.13 11.38 16.70
C GLU A 15 -18.64 9.98 16.44
N LEU A 16 -19.56 9.82 15.47
CA LEU A 16 -20.03 8.50 15.05
C LEU A 16 -18.92 7.67 14.41
N ILE A 17 -18.08 8.27 13.56
CA ILE A 17 -16.92 7.59 12.97
C ILE A 17 -15.97 7.10 14.08
N LYS A 18 -15.69 7.93 15.08
CA LYS A 18 -14.88 7.54 16.23
C LYS A 18 -15.52 6.39 17.02
N ASN A 19 -16.83 6.44 17.25
CA ASN A 19 -17.52 5.36 17.95
C ASN A 19 -17.42 4.05 17.18
N ILE A 20 -17.64 4.07 15.86
CA ILE A 20 -17.58 2.88 15.01
C ILE A 20 -16.15 2.32 14.90
N LEU A 21 -15.17 3.18 14.62
CA LEU A 21 -13.81 2.75 14.29
C LEU A 21 -12.90 2.55 15.52
N VAL A 22 -13.27 3.09 16.68
CA VAL A 22 -12.41 3.08 17.88
C VAL A 22 -13.15 2.57 19.11
N THR A 23 -14.20 3.26 19.57
CA THR A 23 -14.87 2.96 20.86
C THR A 23 -15.54 1.58 20.83
N ASP A 24 -16.38 1.36 19.83
CA ASP A 24 -17.21 0.18 19.65
C ASP A 24 -16.70 -0.69 18.50
N PHE A 25 -15.40 -0.61 18.19
CA PHE A 25 -14.79 -1.35 17.08
C PHE A 25 -15.07 -2.86 17.15
N HIS A 26 -15.16 -3.41 18.36
CA HIS A 26 -15.47 -4.83 18.58
C HIS A 26 -16.87 -5.24 18.08
N VAL A 27 -17.81 -4.30 17.92
CA VAL A 27 -19.13 -4.53 17.32
C VAL A 27 -19.06 -4.45 15.79
N PHE A 28 -18.21 -3.56 15.26
CA PHE A 28 -18.08 -3.27 13.82
C PHE A 28 -16.80 -3.84 13.20
N ASN A 29 -16.24 -4.92 13.77
CA ASN A 29 -14.95 -5.47 13.32
C ASN A 29 -15.07 -6.29 12.03
N ASP A 30 -16.26 -6.80 11.74
CA ASP A 30 -16.55 -7.52 10.50
C ASP A 30 -16.71 -6.53 9.37
N ARG A 31 -15.67 -6.46 8.53
CA ARG A 31 -15.78 -5.85 7.22
C ARG A 31 -16.47 -6.87 6.34
N GLU A 32 -17.75 -6.67 6.03
CA GLU A 32 -18.32 -7.31 4.85
C GLU A 32 -17.50 -6.81 3.66
N GLY A 33 -16.47 -7.57 3.31
CA GLY A 33 -15.59 -7.24 2.21
C GLY A 33 -16.42 -7.02 0.96
N ASN A 34 -15.97 -6.09 0.11
CA ASN A 34 -16.57 -5.90 -1.20
C ASN A 34 -16.78 -7.28 -1.84
N PRO A 35 -18.00 -7.63 -2.29
CA PRO A 35 -18.31 -8.96 -2.82
C PRO A 35 -17.43 -9.37 -4.01
N LEU A 36 -16.74 -8.41 -4.65
CA LEU A 36 -15.76 -8.62 -5.71
C LEU A 36 -14.39 -9.10 -5.21
N PHE A 37 -14.07 -8.92 -3.93
CA PHE A 37 -12.75 -9.19 -3.34
C PHE A 37 -12.78 -10.20 -2.20
N ASN A 38 -13.85 -10.99 -2.05
CA ASN A 38 -13.85 -12.08 -1.07
C ASN A 38 -12.98 -13.27 -1.53
N SER A 39 -12.67 -14.17 -0.60
CA SER A 39 -11.82 -15.36 -0.82
C SER A 39 -12.29 -16.30 -1.94
N LYS A 40 -13.58 -16.24 -2.32
CA LYS A 40 -14.15 -17.02 -3.42
C LYS A 40 -14.15 -16.27 -4.76
N ALA A 41 -14.04 -14.94 -4.72
CA ALA A 41 -14.14 -14.07 -5.89
C ALA A 41 -12.79 -13.75 -6.52
N HIS A 42 -11.70 -13.69 -5.73
CA HIS A 42 -10.38 -13.33 -6.24
C HIS A 42 -9.26 -14.23 -5.71
N PRO A 43 -8.51 -14.96 -6.58
CA PRO A 43 -7.51 -15.95 -6.16
C PRO A 43 -6.32 -15.36 -5.39
N ILE A 44 -5.90 -14.14 -5.74
CA ILE A 44 -4.78 -13.43 -5.10
C ILE A 44 -5.28 -12.54 -3.95
N LEU A 45 -6.14 -11.56 -4.24
CA LEU A 45 -6.61 -10.56 -3.27
C LEU A 45 -7.61 -11.08 -2.24
N GLY A 46 -8.31 -12.19 -2.51
CA GLY A 46 -9.33 -12.74 -1.61
C GLY A 46 -8.77 -13.32 -0.31
N GLN A 47 -7.45 -13.49 -0.21
CA GLN A 47 -6.75 -13.91 1.00
C GLN A 47 -6.02 -12.75 1.71
N ASN A 48 -6.22 -11.51 1.24
CA ASN A 48 -5.64 -10.35 1.91
C ASN A 48 -6.34 -10.08 3.24
N LEU A 49 -5.61 -9.47 4.18
CA LEU A 49 -6.14 -9.11 5.49
C LEU A 49 -7.39 -8.23 5.40
N GLU A 50 -7.53 -7.40 4.36
CA GLU A 50 -8.71 -6.56 4.17
C GLU A 50 -9.98 -7.35 3.80
N ALA A 51 -9.83 -8.49 3.13
CA ALA A 51 -10.93 -9.33 2.67
C ALA A 51 -11.40 -10.34 3.73
N MET A 52 -10.59 -10.56 4.78
CA MET A 52 -10.90 -11.46 5.88
C MET A 52 -11.87 -10.83 6.87
N ALA A 53 -12.71 -11.67 7.49
CA ALA A 53 -13.63 -11.27 8.55
C ALA A 53 -13.45 -12.14 9.80
N GLY A 54 -14.02 -11.70 10.92
CA GLY A 54 -14.14 -12.44 12.17
C GLY A 54 -12.81 -12.93 12.75
N ASP A 55 -12.82 -14.18 13.20
CA ASP A 55 -11.67 -14.79 13.88
C ASP A 55 -10.46 -14.99 12.97
N GLU A 56 -10.68 -15.20 11.66
CA GLU A 56 -9.58 -15.33 10.70
C GLU A 56 -8.82 -14.01 10.56
N TRP A 57 -9.55 -12.91 10.36
CA TRP A 57 -8.99 -11.56 10.36
C TRP A 57 -8.25 -11.27 11.66
N ARG A 58 -8.88 -11.58 12.81
CA ARG A 58 -8.29 -11.33 14.13
C ARG A 58 -6.98 -12.09 14.30
N ARG A 59 -6.95 -13.36 13.88
CA ARG A 59 -5.75 -14.21 13.93
C ARG A 59 -4.62 -13.63 13.07
N VAL A 60 -4.88 -13.34 11.80
CA VAL A 60 -3.85 -12.82 10.88
C VAL A 60 -3.37 -11.43 11.31
N ARG A 61 -4.29 -10.53 11.71
CA ARG A 61 -3.93 -9.20 12.23
C ARG A 61 -3.06 -9.29 13.47
N THR A 62 -3.35 -10.20 14.40
CA THR A 62 -2.55 -10.39 15.61
C THR A 62 -1.12 -10.81 15.28
N VAL A 63 -0.95 -11.67 14.26
CA VAL A 63 0.37 -12.10 13.78
C VAL A 63 1.13 -10.97 13.07
N LEU A 64 0.45 -10.13 12.28
CA LEU A 64 1.09 -9.07 11.49
C LEU A 64 1.40 -7.79 12.29
N SER A 65 0.57 -7.45 13.28
CA SER A 65 0.68 -6.18 14.03
C SER A 65 2.08 -5.91 14.63
N PRO A 66 2.80 -6.90 15.21
CA PRO A 66 4.13 -6.68 15.76
C PRO A 66 5.18 -6.21 14.74
N THR A 67 4.98 -6.49 13.44
CA THR A 67 5.87 -6.04 12.36
C THR A 67 5.91 -4.51 12.26
N PHE A 68 4.84 -3.83 12.65
CA PHE A 68 4.70 -2.37 12.61
C PHE A 68 4.99 -1.71 13.97
N SER A 69 5.79 -2.34 14.82
CA SER A 69 6.28 -1.70 16.05
C SER A 69 7.21 -0.52 15.74
N ALA A 70 7.26 0.47 16.64
CA ALA A 70 8.08 1.67 16.46
C ALA A 70 9.57 1.37 16.18
N SER A 71 10.13 0.32 16.76
CA SER A 71 11.51 -0.10 16.49
C SER A 71 11.71 -0.63 15.06
N ARG A 72 10.76 -1.41 14.55
CA ARG A 72 10.78 -1.92 13.17
C ARG A 72 10.48 -0.82 12.15
N MET A 73 9.50 0.03 12.43
CA MET A 73 9.20 1.19 11.59
C MET A 73 10.40 2.11 11.43
N ARG A 74 11.16 2.38 12.51
CA ARG A 74 12.42 3.14 12.40
C ARG A 74 13.42 2.51 11.45
N LYS A 75 13.54 1.17 11.44
CA LYS A 75 14.38 0.46 10.46
C LYS A 75 13.86 0.64 9.03
N MET A 76 12.55 0.50 8.83
CA MET A 76 11.92 0.72 7.53
C MET A 76 12.15 2.15 7.03
N CYS A 77 12.14 3.18 7.89
CA CYS A 77 12.44 4.55 7.49
C CYS A 77 13.84 4.72 6.88
N PHE A 78 14.84 3.98 7.36
CA PHE A 78 16.18 4.01 6.75
C PHE A 78 16.17 3.39 5.36
N GLN A 79 15.47 2.26 5.19
CA GLN A 79 15.31 1.61 3.88
C GLN A 79 14.51 2.47 2.90
N MET A 80 13.45 3.12 3.37
CA MET A 80 12.66 4.08 2.58
C MET A 80 13.52 5.22 2.06
N ARG A 81 14.44 5.73 2.89
CA ARG A 81 15.38 6.77 2.46
C ARG A 81 16.27 6.28 1.31
N GLU A 82 16.80 5.06 1.38
CA GLU A 82 17.60 4.51 0.27
C GLU A 82 16.81 4.45 -1.05
N CYS A 83 15.53 4.06 -1.00
CA CYS A 83 14.65 4.05 -2.18
C CYS A 83 14.43 5.47 -2.74
N VAL A 84 14.20 6.45 -1.85
CA VAL A 84 14.03 7.87 -2.24
C VAL A 84 15.33 8.44 -2.82
N ASP A 85 16.48 8.17 -2.22
CA ASP A 85 17.78 8.64 -2.72
C ASP A 85 18.06 8.07 -4.13
N SER A 86 17.67 6.81 -4.37
CA SER A 86 17.78 6.17 -5.69
C SER A 86 16.87 6.84 -6.72
N MET A 87 15.62 7.14 -6.36
CA MET A 87 14.70 7.90 -7.21
C MET A 87 15.25 9.29 -7.55
N VAL A 88 15.74 10.04 -6.55
CA VAL A 88 16.28 11.39 -6.76
C VAL A 88 17.48 11.35 -7.69
N THR A 89 18.39 10.40 -7.51
CA THR A 89 19.57 10.22 -8.37
C THR A 89 19.17 9.97 -9.83
N GLU A 90 18.15 9.15 -10.05
CA GLU A 90 17.64 8.87 -11.40
C GLU A 90 16.99 10.11 -12.03
N LEU A 91 16.17 10.85 -11.29
CA LEU A 91 15.56 12.09 -11.77
C LEU A 91 16.62 13.14 -12.12
N ASP A 92 17.64 13.31 -11.27
CA ASP A 92 18.77 14.21 -11.55
C ASP A 92 19.55 13.77 -12.80
N THR A 93 19.71 12.46 -13.01
CA THR A 93 20.37 11.92 -14.20
C THR A 93 19.56 12.22 -15.47
N ARG A 94 18.22 12.10 -15.42
CA ARG A 94 17.35 12.44 -16.55
C ARG A 94 17.40 13.92 -16.91
N ILE A 95 17.43 14.78 -15.89
CA ILE A 95 17.55 16.24 -16.07
C ILE A 95 18.89 16.60 -16.70
N THR A 96 19.99 16.03 -16.21
CA THR A 96 21.34 16.36 -16.69
C THR A 96 21.68 15.77 -18.06
N THR A 97 21.08 14.64 -18.44
CA THR A 97 21.30 13.98 -19.73
C THR A 97 20.52 14.63 -20.88
N THR A 98 19.41 15.30 -20.57
CA THR A 98 18.58 15.97 -21.58
C THR A 98 19.24 17.27 -22.02
N SER A 99 19.33 17.54 -23.34
CA SER A 99 19.89 18.81 -23.86
C SER A 99 18.97 20.02 -23.64
N GLN A 100 17.81 19.82 -23.02
CA GLN A 100 16.81 20.85 -22.71
C GLN A 100 17.01 21.36 -21.28
N SER A 101 16.58 22.58 -21.00
CA SER A 101 16.69 23.18 -19.66
C SER A 101 15.72 22.59 -18.63
N TYR A 102 14.83 21.68 -19.04
CA TYR A 102 13.82 21.05 -18.21
C TYR A 102 13.52 19.64 -18.73
N THR A 103 12.97 18.80 -17.87
CA THR A 103 12.50 17.45 -18.20
C THR A 103 11.09 17.28 -17.64
N GLU A 104 10.16 16.86 -18.49
CA GLU A 104 8.82 16.50 -18.06
C GLU A 104 8.83 15.07 -17.51
N VAL A 105 8.12 14.85 -16.41
CA VAL A 105 8.03 13.56 -15.73
C VAL A 105 6.57 13.24 -15.42
N ASP A 106 6.19 11.98 -15.61
CA ASP A 106 4.90 11.48 -15.13
C ASP A 106 5.01 11.19 -13.63
N ILE A 107 4.33 12.00 -12.83
CA ILE A 107 4.40 11.90 -11.38
C ILE A 107 3.73 10.61 -10.86
N ILE A 108 2.74 10.07 -11.58
CA ILE A 108 2.07 8.83 -11.20
C ILE A 108 3.03 7.64 -11.37
N ASP A 109 3.67 7.52 -12.53
CA ASP A 109 4.69 6.49 -12.78
C ASP A 109 5.84 6.55 -11.75
N VAL A 110 6.32 7.76 -11.44
CA VAL A 110 7.39 7.96 -10.44
C VAL A 110 6.95 7.46 -9.06
N PHE A 111 5.78 7.87 -8.57
CA PHE A 111 5.32 7.47 -7.23
C PHE A 111 4.88 6.01 -7.16
N ASP A 112 4.38 5.43 -8.25
CA ASP A 112 4.03 4.01 -8.32
C ASP A 112 5.29 3.14 -8.19
N ARG A 113 6.36 3.47 -8.95
CA ARG A 113 7.67 2.81 -8.84
C ARG A 113 8.28 2.97 -7.46
N LEU A 114 8.25 4.18 -6.90
CA LEU A 114 8.78 4.44 -5.56
C LEU A 114 8.03 3.63 -4.49
N SER A 115 6.70 3.63 -4.55
CA SER A 115 5.87 2.89 -3.59
C SER A 115 6.12 1.39 -3.67
N ALA A 116 6.24 0.85 -4.88
CA ALA A 116 6.60 -0.55 -5.10
C ALA A 116 7.99 -0.89 -4.55
N ASP A 117 9.01 -0.05 -4.80
CA ASP A 117 10.37 -0.26 -4.32
C ASP A 117 10.45 -0.20 -2.78
N ILE A 118 9.73 0.74 -2.16
CA ILE A 118 9.62 0.84 -0.70
C ILE A 118 8.97 -0.41 -0.10
N VAL A 119 7.83 -0.84 -0.65
CA VAL A 119 7.09 -2.00 -0.14
C VAL A 119 7.91 -3.28 -0.28
N THR A 120 8.52 -3.51 -1.45
CA THR A 120 9.38 -4.67 -1.70
C THR A 120 10.62 -4.69 -0.82
N THR A 121 11.28 -3.54 -0.65
CA THR A 121 12.49 -3.44 0.18
C THR A 121 12.16 -3.60 1.67
N CYS A 122 11.11 -2.94 2.16
CA CYS A 122 10.81 -2.92 3.59
C CYS A 122 10.11 -4.19 4.09
N LEU A 123 9.14 -4.72 3.33
CA LEU A 123 8.32 -5.86 3.77
C LEU A 123 8.89 -7.20 3.31
N TYR A 124 9.50 -7.24 2.13
CA TYR A 124 9.98 -8.49 1.52
C TYR A 124 11.49 -8.60 1.52
N SER A 125 12.22 -7.58 2.00
CA SER A 125 13.68 -7.52 1.95
C SER A 125 14.24 -7.73 0.54
N PHE A 126 13.46 -7.35 -0.48
CA PHE A 126 13.79 -7.49 -1.89
C PHE A 126 13.96 -6.11 -2.50
N LYS A 127 15.16 -5.80 -2.99
CA LYS A 127 15.43 -4.53 -3.68
C LYS A 127 14.95 -4.66 -5.12
N LEU A 128 13.81 -4.05 -5.45
CA LEU A 128 13.28 -4.03 -6.81
C LEU A 128 14.18 -3.20 -7.73
N ASN A 129 14.65 -2.05 -7.22
CA ASN A 129 15.46 -1.09 -7.98
C ASN A 129 14.86 -0.76 -9.35
N PRO A 130 13.64 -0.17 -9.38
CA PRO A 130 12.93 0.14 -10.63
C PRO A 130 13.57 1.29 -11.43
N TRP A 131 14.63 1.88 -10.88
CA TRP A 131 15.37 3.00 -11.43
C TRP A 131 16.55 2.55 -12.29
N ALA A 132 17.05 1.33 -12.09
CA ALA A 132 18.12 0.76 -12.91
C ALA A 132 17.57 0.23 -14.24
N ASP A 133 18.33 0.47 -15.31
CA ASP A 133 18.13 0.08 -16.72
C ASP A 133 16.89 -0.80 -17.00
N THR A 134 15.87 -0.18 -17.58
CA THR A 134 14.53 -0.72 -17.91
C THR A 134 14.57 -1.96 -18.80
N SER A 135 15.73 -2.33 -19.35
CA SER A 135 15.92 -3.52 -20.19
C SER A 135 16.06 -4.84 -19.41
N ALA A 136 16.31 -4.81 -18.09
CA ALA A 136 16.58 -6.01 -17.28
C ALA A 136 15.49 -6.36 -16.26
N ASN A 137 14.60 -5.43 -15.93
CA ASN A 137 13.65 -5.59 -14.82
C ASN A 137 12.24 -5.93 -15.33
N GLN A 138 11.99 -7.23 -15.53
CA GLN A 138 10.70 -7.81 -15.96
C GLN A 138 9.49 -7.54 -15.04
N PHE A 139 9.71 -6.84 -13.92
CA PHE A 139 8.70 -6.54 -12.90
C PHE A 139 8.30 -5.07 -12.85
N VAL A 140 8.90 -4.22 -13.69
CA VAL A 140 8.48 -2.82 -13.89
C VAL A 140 7.63 -2.81 -15.17
N VAL A 141 6.31 -2.78 -15.01
CA VAL A 141 5.33 -2.68 -16.10
C VAL A 141 4.86 -1.25 -16.24
#